data_AF-A0A1B6YD75-F1
#
_entry.id   AF-A0A1B6YD75-F1
#
_cell.length_a   1.000
_cell.length_b   1.000
_cell.length_c   1.000
_cell.angle_alpha   90.00
_cell.angle_beta   90.00
_cell.angle_gamma   90.00
#
_symmetry.space_group_name_H-M   'P 1'
#
loop_
_entity.id
_entity.type
_entity.pdbx_description
1 polymer ?
#
loop_
_entity_poly.entity_id
_entity_poly.type
_entity_poly.pdbx_seq_one_letter_code
_entity_poly.pdbx_strand_id
1 'polypeptide(L)'
;MNSEVFSIIIGAIIGAFISSISYYFKRRQEHKKKLNKILFTMLEIWGIVYLISKIDEQDLLDQYQKFLRKKGVDVSYSDEENSIINYALKEFRNHLLEQRKNLSGKDLQKIYNEAIQEISFSYPILAYEMNKDRGLEKVLNFADQYFEKANQAFDFESEEELKFWQNVKQYFKSKIAEDILGSLEDDIKNIAWKSSYNNWFKARKIINRKKNQVILSDNFMEENMQEIIKMVAST
;
A
#
# COMPACT_ATOMS: atom_id res chain seq x y z
N MET A 1 -13.28 -62.75 25.96
CA MET A 1 -12.79 -61.90 24.86
C MET A 1 -11.26 -61.95 24.92
N ASN A 2 -10.58 -62.37 23.85
CA ASN A 2 -9.13 -62.56 23.87
C ASN A 2 -8.44 -61.19 24.07
N SER A 3 -7.37 -61.17 24.87
CA SER A 3 -6.55 -59.97 25.11
C SER A 3 -6.04 -59.33 23.81
N GLU A 4 -5.86 -60.13 22.76
CA GLU A 4 -5.51 -59.69 21.40
C GLU A 4 -6.59 -58.84 20.73
N VAL A 5 -7.86 -59.20 20.87
CA VAL A 5 -8.96 -58.41 20.29
C VAL A 5 -9.08 -57.06 21.01
N PHE A 6 -8.85 -57.07 22.33
CA PHE A 6 -8.86 -55.85 23.14
C PHE A 6 -7.70 -54.90 22.78
N SER A 7 -6.49 -55.43 22.55
CA SER A 7 -5.34 -54.60 22.16
C SER A 7 -5.50 -54.01 20.75
N ILE A 8 -6.09 -54.73 19.80
CA ILE A 8 -6.41 -54.22 18.46
C ILE A 8 -7.42 -53.06 18.54
N ILE A 9 -8.47 -53.20 19.35
CA ILE A 9 -9.49 -52.15 19.53
C ILE A 9 -8.87 -50.90 20.16
N ILE A 10 -8.06 -51.06 21.21
CA ILE A 10 -7.35 -49.94 21.85
C ILE A 10 -6.40 -49.25 20.86
N GLY A 11 -5.62 -50.03 20.10
CA GLY A 11 -4.72 -49.50 19.08
C GLY A 11 -5.46 -48.69 18.01
N ALA A 12 -6.61 -49.19 17.55
CA ALA A 12 -7.46 -48.48 16.60
C ALA A 12 -8.00 -47.16 17.16
N ILE A 13 -8.46 -47.14 18.42
CA ILE A 13 -8.96 -45.93 19.08
C ILE A 13 -7.85 -44.88 19.25
N ILE A 14 -6.68 -45.30 19.73
CA ILE A 14 -5.52 -44.41 19.90
C ILE A 14 -5.07 -43.87 18.54
N GLY A 15 -5.00 -44.72 17.52
CA GLY A 15 -4.66 -44.31 16.15
C GLY A 15 -5.63 -43.28 15.58
N ALA A 16 -6.94 -43.48 15.79
CA ALA A 16 -7.97 -42.52 15.38
C ALA A 16 -7.86 -41.20 16.15
N PHE A 17 -7.58 -41.26 17.45
CA PHE A 17 -7.41 -40.08 18.29
C PHE A 17 -6.20 -39.23 17.86
N ILE A 18 -5.03 -39.86 17.68
CA ILE A 18 -3.80 -39.19 17.20
C ILE A 18 -4.02 -38.59 15.80
N SER A 19 -4.69 -39.31 14.91
CA SER A 19 -4.99 -38.83 13.56
C SER A 19 -5.90 -37.60 13.59
N SER A 20 -6.93 -37.60 14.45
CA SER A 20 -7.86 -36.48 14.62
C SER A 20 -7.15 -35.24 15.15
N ILE A 21 -6.28 -35.40 16.15
CA ILE A 21 -5.46 -34.31 16.69
C ILE A 21 -4.53 -33.75 15.61
N SER A 22 -3.86 -34.61 14.86
CA SER A 22 -2.94 -34.21 13.79
C SER A 22 -3.67 -33.42 12.70
N TYR A 23 -4.85 -33.89 12.29
CA TYR A 23 -5.69 -33.20 11.32
C TYR A 23 -6.15 -31.82 11.83
N TYR A 24 -6.52 -31.74 13.10
CA TYR A 24 -6.90 -30.49 13.74
C TYR A 24 -5.76 -29.46 13.75
N PHE A 25 -4.55 -29.88 14.12
CA PHE A 25 -3.37 -29.02 14.09
C PHE A 25 -3.00 -28.58 12.67
N LYS A 26 -3.05 -29.50 11.70
CA LYS A 26 -2.81 -29.19 10.28
C LYS A 26 -3.78 -28.12 9.78
N ARG A 27 -5.08 -28.28 10.05
CA ARG A 27 -6.11 -27.29 9.67
C ARG A 27 -5.86 -25.92 10.29
N ARG A 28 -5.50 -25.86 11.58
CA ARG A 28 -5.13 -24.60 12.25
C ARG A 28 -3.91 -23.93 11.60
N GLN A 29 -2.89 -24.71 11.24
CA GLN A 29 -1.72 -24.16 10.55
C GLN A 29 -2.07 -23.62 9.17
N GLU A 30 -2.89 -24.33 8.39
CA GLU A 30 -3.35 -23.88 7.08
C GLU A 30 -4.13 -22.56 7.17
N HIS A 31 -5.06 -22.43 8.12
CA HIS A 31 -5.76 -21.17 8.37
C HIS A 31 -4.80 -20.02 8.72
N LYS A 32 -3.79 -20.28 9.55
CA LYS A 32 -2.79 -19.27 9.92
C LYS A 32 -1.93 -18.86 8.73
N LYS A 33 -1.55 -19.81 7.86
CA LYS A 33 -0.80 -19.51 6.61
C LYS A 33 -1.60 -18.60 5.69
N LYS A 34 -2.90 -18.86 5.50
CA LYS A 34 -3.80 -18.01 4.70
C LYS A 34 -3.88 -16.59 5.26
N LEU A 35 -4.12 -16.45 6.57
CA LEU A 35 -4.15 -15.15 7.22
C LEU A 35 -2.82 -14.39 7.12
N ASN A 36 -1.67 -15.08 7.20
CA ASN A 36 -0.37 -14.45 7.02
C ASN A 36 -0.16 -13.95 5.59
N LYS A 37 -0.61 -14.72 4.59
CA LYS A 37 -0.56 -14.31 3.18
C LYS A 37 -1.41 -13.05 2.97
N ILE A 38 -2.65 -13.07 3.45
CA ILE A 38 -3.57 -11.92 3.38
C ILE A 38 -2.95 -10.71 4.10
N LEU A 39 -2.42 -10.89 5.31
CA LEU A 39 -1.77 -9.82 6.07
C LEU A 39 -0.60 -9.19 5.30
N PHE A 40 0.24 -10.02 4.70
CA PHE A 40 1.35 -9.56 3.87
C PHE A 40 0.85 -8.74 2.69
N THR A 41 -0.13 -9.27 1.95
CA THR A 41 -0.77 -8.58 0.83
C THR A 41 -1.33 -7.21 1.22
N MET A 42 -2.04 -7.13 2.35
CA MET A 42 -2.62 -5.89 2.84
C MET A 42 -1.55 -4.86 3.24
N LEU A 43 -0.45 -5.29 3.84
CA LEU A 43 0.69 -4.43 4.17
C LEU A 43 1.40 -3.89 2.92
N GLU A 44 1.49 -4.68 1.85
CA GLU A 44 2.02 -4.22 0.56
C GLU A 44 1.10 -3.17 -0.08
N ILE A 45 -0.21 -3.44 -0.12
CA ILE A 45 -1.21 -2.48 -0.61
C ILE A 45 -1.12 -1.18 0.18
N TRP A 46 -1.15 -1.24 1.51
CA TRP A 46 -1.00 -0.07 2.37
C TRP A 46 0.31 0.68 2.08
N GLY A 47 1.42 -0.04 1.90
CA GLY A 47 2.71 0.56 1.58
C GLY A 47 2.73 1.30 0.25
N ILE A 48 2.06 0.76 -0.77
CA ILE A 48 1.95 1.39 -2.09
C ILE A 48 1.03 2.62 -2.02
N VAL A 49 -0.15 2.48 -1.40
CA VAL A 49 -1.08 3.60 -1.21
C VAL A 49 -0.43 4.72 -0.40
N TYR A 50 0.33 4.38 0.65
CA TYR A 50 1.07 5.35 1.45
C TYR A 50 2.10 6.11 0.61
N LEU A 51 2.86 5.39 -0.21
CA LEU A 51 3.87 5.99 -1.09
C LEU A 51 3.22 6.91 -2.13
N ILE A 52 2.13 6.49 -2.77
CA ILE A 52 1.36 7.33 -3.71
C ILE A 52 0.80 8.57 -3.02
N SER A 53 0.32 8.45 -1.78
CA SER A 53 -0.30 9.55 -1.04
C SER A 53 0.68 10.60 -0.53
N LYS A 54 1.94 10.21 -0.32
CA LYS A 54 2.96 11.06 0.29
C LYS A 54 3.99 11.59 -0.70
N ILE A 55 4.14 10.94 -1.86
CA ILE A 55 4.99 11.45 -2.93
C ILE A 55 4.16 12.38 -3.81
N ASP A 56 3.99 13.61 -3.33
CA ASP A 56 3.46 14.71 -4.14
C ASP A 56 4.56 15.27 -5.07
N GLU A 57 4.20 15.72 -6.26
CA GLU A 57 5.13 16.33 -7.23
C GLU A 57 5.77 17.60 -6.65
N GLN A 58 5.00 18.42 -5.93
CA GLN A 58 5.52 19.62 -5.28
C GLN A 58 6.38 19.30 -4.06
N ASP A 59 6.03 18.29 -3.26
CA ASP A 59 6.84 17.90 -2.10
C ASP A 59 8.15 17.22 -2.53
N LEU A 60 8.14 16.47 -3.64
CA LEU A 60 9.35 15.97 -4.30
C LEU A 60 10.25 17.12 -4.75
N LEU A 61 9.69 18.12 -5.43
CA LEU A 61 10.42 19.28 -5.91
C LEU A 61 11.04 20.04 -4.73
N ASP A 62 10.25 20.36 -3.71
CA ASP A 62 10.72 21.05 -2.51
C ASP A 62 11.83 20.29 -1.80
N GLN A 63 11.72 18.96 -1.70
CA GLN A 63 12.74 18.13 -1.06
C GLN A 63 14.00 18.00 -1.93
N TYR A 64 13.86 17.90 -3.25
CA TYR A 64 14.98 17.93 -4.18
C TYR A 64 15.72 19.27 -4.13
N GLN A 65 15.00 20.39 -4.16
CA GLN A 65 15.56 21.72 -4.02
C GLN A 65 16.26 21.91 -2.65
N LYS A 66 15.66 21.45 -1.55
CA LYS A 66 16.30 21.46 -0.22
C LYS A 66 17.59 20.64 -0.20
N PHE A 67 17.60 19.46 -0.84
CA PHE A 67 18.77 18.62 -0.96
C PHE A 67 19.88 19.31 -1.75
N LEU A 68 19.56 19.90 -2.90
CA LEU A 68 20.51 20.66 -3.72
C LEU A 68 21.10 21.86 -2.97
N ARG A 69 20.27 22.62 -2.24
CA ARG A 69 20.72 23.73 -1.37
C ARG A 69 21.68 23.25 -0.30
N LYS A 70 21.40 22.13 0.36
CA LYS A 70 22.33 21.53 1.34
C LYS A 70 23.68 21.14 0.72
N LYS A 71 23.70 20.79 -0.57
CA LYS A 71 24.91 20.48 -1.33
C LYS A 71 25.60 21.71 -1.92
N GLY A 72 25.08 22.92 -1.65
CA GLY A 72 25.66 24.18 -2.11
C GLY A 72 25.34 24.53 -3.57
N VAL A 73 24.35 23.88 -4.16
CA VAL A 73 23.86 24.21 -5.52
C VAL A 73 22.87 25.35 -5.41
N ASP A 74 23.06 26.40 -6.20
CA ASP A 74 22.07 27.48 -6.32
C ASP A 74 20.85 26.99 -7.11
N VAL A 75 19.67 27.29 -6.61
CA VAL A 75 18.40 26.69 -7.05
C VAL A 75 17.49 27.77 -7.67
N SER A 76 18.10 28.77 -8.29
CA SER A 76 17.41 29.83 -9.05
C SER A 76 17.29 29.42 -10.51
N TYR A 77 16.33 28.53 -10.80
CA TYR A 77 16.05 28.06 -12.16
C TYR A 77 15.06 28.98 -12.88
N SER A 78 15.25 29.12 -14.20
CA SER A 78 14.26 29.68 -15.12
C SER A 78 13.00 28.81 -15.20
N ASP A 79 11.91 29.35 -15.75
CA ASP A 79 10.64 28.62 -15.90
C ASP A 79 10.78 27.37 -16.79
N GLU A 80 11.61 27.44 -17.83
CA GLU A 80 11.94 26.30 -18.69
C GLU A 80 12.69 25.21 -17.91
N GLU A 81 13.69 25.56 -17.11
CA GLU A 81 14.46 24.61 -16.30
C GLU A 81 13.59 23.96 -15.22
N ASN A 82 12.70 24.74 -14.57
CA ASN A 82 11.73 24.19 -13.63
C ASN A 82 10.78 23.19 -14.32
N SER A 83 10.39 23.44 -15.57
CA SER A 83 9.53 22.49 -16.31
C SER A 83 10.22 21.15 -16.59
N ILE A 84 11.51 21.17 -16.92
CA ILE A 84 12.34 19.97 -17.17
C ILE A 84 12.55 19.19 -15.87
N ILE A 85 12.85 19.88 -14.77
CA ILE A 85 13.01 19.25 -13.45
C ILE A 85 11.70 18.62 -12.99
N ASN A 86 10.57 19.30 -13.18
CA ASN A 86 9.25 18.75 -12.85
C ASN A 86 8.94 17.49 -13.67
N TYR A 87 9.26 17.48 -14.96
CA TYR A 87 9.12 16.31 -15.81
C TYR A 87 10.00 15.14 -15.32
N ALA A 88 11.28 15.39 -15.04
CA ALA A 88 12.20 14.37 -14.55
C ALA A 88 11.78 13.81 -13.18
N LEU A 89 11.30 14.64 -12.26
CA LEU A 89 10.79 14.20 -10.96
C LEU A 89 9.50 13.38 -11.09
N LYS A 90 8.64 13.72 -12.06
CA LYS A 90 7.45 12.94 -12.40
C LYS A 90 7.82 11.57 -12.94
N GLU A 91 8.79 11.50 -13.85
CA GLU A 91 9.31 10.24 -14.38
C GLU A 91 10.02 9.42 -13.31
N PHE A 92 10.78 10.05 -12.43
CA PHE A 92 11.41 9.39 -11.28
C PHE A 92 10.35 8.81 -10.32
N ARG A 93 9.28 9.56 -10.02
CA ARG A 93 8.14 9.04 -9.26
C ARG A 93 7.53 7.82 -9.94
N ASN A 94 7.29 7.90 -11.25
CA ASN A 94 6.75 6.79 -12.03
C ASN A 94 7.68 5.57 -11.96
N HIS A 95 8.99 5.78 -12.06
CA HIS A 95 10.00 4.74 -11.94
C HIS A 95 10.03 4.09 -10.54
N LEU A 96 10.00 4.88 -9.46
CA LEU A 96 9.89 4.37 -8.09
C LEU A 96 8.60 3.57 -7.88
N LEU A 97 7.51 4.04 -8.49
CA LEU A 97 6.25 3.32 -8.51
C LEU A 97 6.40 2.03 -9.31
N GLU A 98 7.02 2.01 -10.48
CA GLU A 98 7.25 0.83 -11.33
C GLU A 98 8.16 -0.22 -10.68
N GLN A 99 9.25 0.19 -10.01
CA GLN A 99 10.11 -0.74 -9.26
C GLN A 99 9.33 -1.45 -8.13
N ARG A 100 8.33 -0.78 -7.54
CA ARG A 100 7.41 -1.40 -6.57
C ARG A 100 6.22 -2.08 -7.23
N LYS A 101 5.80 -1.59 -8.40
CA LYS A 101 4.71 -2.09 -9.25
C LYS A 101 5.30 -3.03 -10.31
N ASN A 102 5.58 -4.26 -9.91
CA ASN A 102 5.22 -5.37 -10.80
C ASN A 102 3.67 -5.57 -10.86
N LEU A 103 2.88 -4.60 -10.37
CA LEU A 103 1.44 -4.65 -10.17
C LEU A 103 0.83 -3.27 -10.51
N SER A 104 0.11 -3.15 -11.63
CA SER A 104 -0.64 -1.95 -11.99
C SER A 104 -1.73 -1.61 -10.96
N GLY A 105 -2.36 -0.42 -11.06
CA GLY A 105 -3.49 -0.08 -10.20
C GLY A 105 -4.66 -1.08 -10.31
N LYS A 106 -4.89 -1.64 -11.50
CA LYS A 106 -5.87 -2.73 -11.70
C LYS A 106 -5.43 -4.03 -11.01
N ASP A 107 -4.13 -4.30 -10.95
CA ASP A 107 -3.61 -5.48 -10.25
C ASP A 107 -3.74 -5.35 -8.73
N LEU A 108 -3.58 -4.14 -8.17
CA LEU A 108 -3.81 -3.90 -6.73
C LEU A 108 -5.27 -4.09 -6.33
N GLN A 109 -6.22 -3.61 -7.14
CA GLN A 109 -7.65 -3.83 -6.90
C GLN A 109 -7.98 -5.32 -6.95
N LYS A 110 -7.45 -6.03 -7.95
CA LYS A 110 -7.65 -7.47 -8.10
C LYS A 110 -7.09 -8.22 -6.89
N ILE A 111 -5.86 -7.92 -6.48
CA ILE A 111 -5.20 -8.56 -5.33
C ILE A 111 -5.96 -8.30 -4.02
N TYR A 112 -6.48 -7.09 -3.83
CA TYR A 112 -7.31 -6.74 -2.68
C TYR A 112 -8.62 -7.54 -2.65
N ASN A 113 -9.31 -7.61 -3.79
CA ASN A 113 -10.55 -8.37 -3.92
C ASN A 113 -10.32 -9.87 -3.71
N GLU A 114 -9.21 -10.41 -4.20
CA GLU A 114 -8.80 -11.80 -3.95
C GLU A 114 -8.53 -12.03 -2.45
N ALA A 115 -7.90 -11.07 -1.76
CA ALA A 115 -7.68 -11.15 -0.31
C ALA A 115 -9.01 -11.14 0.47
N ILE A 116 -9.98 -10.30 0.08
CA ILE A 116 -11.33 -10.29 0.66
C ILE A 116 -12.06 -11.61 0.38
N GLN A 117 -11.99 -12.12 -0.84
CA GLN A 117 -12.61 -13.41 -1.17
C GLN A 117 -11.99 -14.53 -0.34
N GLU A 118 -10.65 -14.57 -0.22
CA GLU A 118 -9.95 -15.58 0.57
C GLU A 118 -10.32 -15.49 2.06
N ILE A 119 -10.46 -14.28 2.61
CA ILE A 119 -10.86 -14.09 4.01
C ILE A 119 -12.33 -14.44 4.26
N SER A 120 -13.21 -14.25 3.27
CA SER A 120 -14.65 -14.53 3.40
C SER A 120 -14.97 -15.98 3.77
N PHE A 121 -14.12 -16.93 3.35
CA PHE A 121 -14.26 -18.34 3.68
C PHE A 121 -14.10 -18.65 5.17
N SER A 122 -13.35 -17.82 5.91
CA SER A 122 -13.07 -18.05 7.34
C SER A 122 -13.64 -16.96 8.26
N TYR A 123 -13.75 -15.72 7.77
CA TYR A 123 -14.20 -14.55 8.52
C TYR A 123 -15.15 -13.70 7.66
N PRO A 124 -16.39 -14.15 7.40
CA PRO A 124 -17.31 -13.48 6.49
C PRO A 124 -17.72 -12.07 6.96
N ILE A 125 -17.83 -11.83 8.27
CA ILE A 125 -18.13 -10.50 8.81
C ILE A 125 -16.98 -9.53 8.54
N LEU A 126 -15.74 -9.95 8.78
CA LEU A 126 -14.55 -9.15 8.47
C LEU A 126 -14.46 -8.88 6.97
N ALA A 127 -14.71 -9.89 6.13
CA ALA A 127 -14.74 -9.71 4.68
C ALA A 127 -15.82 -8.68 4.26
N TYR A 128 -16.99 -8.70 4.91
CA TYR A 128 -18.06 -7.75 4.65
C TYR A 128 -17.70 -6.33 5.10
N GLU A 129 -17.05 -6.17 6.26
CA GLU A 129 -16.52 -4.89 6.75
C GLU A 129 -15.48 -4.32 5.78
N MET A 130 -14.48 -5.12 5.40
CA MET A 130 -13.45 -4.76 4.41
C MET A 130 -14.07 -4.36 3.06
N ASN A 131 -15.11 -5.07 2.61
CA ASN A 131 -15.77 -4.78 1.33
C ASN A 131 -16.68 -3.54 1.38
N LYS A 132 -17.20 -3.17 2.56
CA LYS A 132 -17.98 -1.94 2.74
C LYS A 132 -17.11 -0.70 2.59
N ASP A 133 -15.87 -0.79 3.06
CA ASP A 133 -14.86 0.25 2.92
C ASP A 133 -14.22 0.21 1.52
N ARG A 134 -15.00 0.54 0.48
CA ARG A 134 -14.57 0.65 -0.94
C ARG A 134 -13.49 1.71 -1.21
N GLY A 135 -12.69 2.07 -0.20
CA GLY A 135 -11.58 2.99 -0.25
C GLY A 135 -10.56 2.63 -1.32
N LEU A 136 -10.24 1.35 -1.53
CA LEU A 136 -9.21 0.99 -2.52
C LEU A 136 -9.65 1.24 -3.96
N GLU A 137 -10.90 0.95 -4.32
CA GLU A 137 -11.45 1.30 -5.64
C GLU A 137 -11.48 2.82 -5.85
N LYS A 138 -11.76 3.58 -4.77
CA LYS A 138 -11.69 5.04 -4.79
C LYS A 138 -10.24 5.53 -5.01
N VAL A 139 -9.23 5.03 -4.31
CA VAL A 139 -7.84 5.47 -4.57
C VAL A 139 -7.34 5.06 -5.97
N LEU A 140 -7.70 3.87 -6.45
CA LEU A 140 -7.19 3.34 -7.71
C LEU A 140 -7.87 3.95 -8.95
N ASN A 141 -9.11 4.44 -8.83
CA ASN A 141 -9.87 5.01 -9.95
C ASN A 141 -10.28 6.49 -9.78
N PHE A 142 -10.41 7.01 -8.55
CA PHE A 142 -11.12 8.28 -8.29
C PHE A 142 -10.23 9.51 -8.41
N ALA A 143 -8.95 9.45 -8.07
CA ALA A 143 -8.13 10.66 -8.07
C ALA A 143 -7.95 11.20 -9.50
N ASP A 144 -7.59 10.38 -10.47
CA ASP A 144 -7.30 10.93 -11.80
C ASP A 144 -8.57 11.07 -12.65
N GLN A 145 -9.50 10.11 -12.63
CA GLN A 145 -10.73 10.19 -13.45
C GLN A 145 -11.75 11.22 -12.95
N TYR A 146 -11.86 11.43 -11.63
CA TYR A 146 -12.81 12.41 -11.09
C TYR A 146 -12.31 13.83 -11.31
N PHE A 147 -11.00 14.07 -11.16
CA PHE A 147 -10.42 15.37 -11.46
C PHE A 147 -10.25 15.63 -12.96
N GLU A 148 -10.05 14.61 -13.80
CA GLU A 148 -10.10 14.79 -15.26
C GLU A 148 -11.51 15.19 -15.72
N LYS A 149 -12.56 14.54 -15.20
CA LYS A 149 -13.94 14.94 -15.49
C LYS A 149 -14.30 16.32 -14.96
N ALA A 150 -13.79 16.69 -13.78
CA ALA A 150 -13.95 18.04 -13.25
C ALA A 150 -13.21 19.07 -14.13
N ASN A 151 -11.96 18.80 -14.52
CA ASN A 151 -11.18 19.66 -15.41
C ASN A 151 -11.80 19.79 -16.81
N GLN A 152 -12.55 18.80 -17.28
CA GLN A 152 -13.29 18.87 -18.54
C GLN A 152 -14.62 19.62 -18.42
N ALA A 153 -15.15 19.76 -17.19
CA ALA A 153 -16.43 20.42 -16.92
C ALA A 153 -16.28 21.89 -16.52
N PHE A 154 -15.09 22.29 -16.09
CA PHE A 154 -14.75 23.68 -15.76
C PHE A 154 -13.84 24.26 -16.83
N ASP A 155 -14.32 25.24 -17.59
CA ASP A 155 -13.46 26.14 -18.35
C ASP A 155 -12.84 27.13 -17.35
N PHE A 156 -11.54 26.98 -17.08
CA PHE A 156 -10.82 27.91 -16.22
C PHE A 156 -10.46 29.14 -17.06
N GLU A 157 -11.02 30.30 -16.71
CA GLU A 157 -10.82 31.54 -17.47
C GLU A 157 -9.54 32.27 -17.05
N SER A 158 -8.95 31.90 -15.91
CA SER A 158 -7.74 32.51 -15.38
C SER A 158 -6.75 31.52 -14.76
N GLU A 159 -5.48 31.94 -14.70
CA GLU A 159 -4.39 31.20 -14.09
C GLU A 159 -4.55 31.08 -12.55
N GLU A 160 -5.23 32.04 -11.91
CA GLU A 160 -5.59 32.00 -10.49
C GLU A 160 -6.66 30.95 -10.19
N GLU A 161 -7.68 30.83 -11.05
CA GLU A 161 -8.68 29.77 -10.94
C GLU A 161 -8.04 28.39 -11.10
N LEU A 162 -7.14 28.23 -12.07
CA LEU A 162 -6.39 27.00 -12.27
C LEU A 162 -5.59 26.62 -11.02
N LYS A 163 -4.86 27.58 -10.41
CA LYS A 163 -4.10 27.35 -9.17
C LYS A 163 -5.01 27.02 -7.98
N PHE A 164 -6.13 27.72 -7.83
CA PHE A 164 -7.11 27.42 -6.79
C PHE A 164 -7.65 25.98 -6.93
N TRP A 165 -8.03 25.58 -8.15
CA TRP A 165 -8.52 24.24 -8.42
C TRP A 165 -7.48 23.15 -8.24
N GLN A 166 -6.21 23.42 -8.58
CA GLN A 166 -5.10 22.52 -8.27
C GLN A 166 -4.93 22.31 -6.75
N ASN A 167 -5.02 23.39 -5.96
CA ASN A 167 -4.95 23.31 -4.50
C ASN A 167 -6.13 22.51 -3.90
N VAL A 168 -7.35 22.74 -4.40
CA VAL A 168 -8.54 21.96 -4.02
C VAL A 168 -8.34 20.49 -4.35
N LYS A 169 -7.85 20.19 -5.56
CA LYS A 169 -7.53 18.84 -6.03
C LYS A 169 -6.53 18.15 -5.11
N GLN A 170 -5.45 18.83 -4.75
CA GLN A 170 -4.42 18.33 -3.85
C GLN A 170 -4.95 18.06 -2.44
N TYR A 171 -5.74 18.99 -1.87
CA TYR A 171 -6.37 18.82 -0.57
C TYR A 171 -7.29 17.59 -0.52
N PHE A 172 -8.16 17.43 -1.53
CA PHE A 172 -9.06 16.27 -1.59
C PHE A 172 -8.29 14.96 -1.85
N LYS A 173 -7.26 14.96 -2.71
CA LYS A 173 -6.40 13.77 -2.90
C LYS A 173 -5.77 13.34 -1.57
N SER A 174 -5.23 14.29 -0.81
CA SER A 174 -4.61 14.04 0.50
C SER A 174 -5.63 13.47 1.49
N LYS A 175 -6.80 14.10 1.61
CA LYS A 175 -7.81 13.68 2.58
C LYS A 175 -8.39 12.30 2.29
N ILE A 176 -8.68 12.02 1.02
CA ILE A 176 -9.15 10.70 0.56
C ILE A 176 -8.10 9.64 0.86
N ALA A 177 -6.83 9.94 0.62
CA ALA A 177 -5.75 9.00 0.89
C ALA A 177 -5.58 8.71 2.39
N GLU A 178 -5.70 9.72 3.26
CA GLU A 178 -5.66 9.53 4.72
C GLU A 178 -6.78 8.60 5.23
N ASP A 179 -8.02 8.84 4.80
CA ASP A 179 -9.17 8.03 5.22
C ASP A 179 -8.99 6.56 4.80
N ILE A 180 -8.42 6.33 3.61
CA ILE A 180 -8.20 4.99 3.06
C ILE A 180 -7.03 4.29 3.76
N LEU A 181 -5.95 5.01 4.04
CA LEU A 181 -4.86 4.49 4.85
C LEU A 181 -5.34 4.10 6.25
N GLY A 182 -6.22 4.91 6.84
CA GLY A 182 -6.85 4.61 8.13
C GLY A 182 -7.64 3.29 8.09
N SER A 183 -8.54 3.15 7.11
CA SER A 183 -9.33 1.92 6.92
C SER A 183 -8.45 0.69 6.67
N LEU A 184 -7.45 0.79 5.78
CA LEU A 184 -6.49 -0.29 5.52
C LEU A 184 -5.71 -0.68 6.79
N GLU A 185 -5.35 0.28 7.63
CA GLU A 185 -4.67 -0.02 8.90
C GLU A 185 -5.55 -0.80 9.87
N ASP A 186 -6.83 -0.47 9.94
CA ASP A 186 -7.78 -1.17 10.79
C ASP A 186 -8.03 -2.59 10.28
N ASP A 187 -8.17 -2.78 8.97
CA ASP A 187 -8.20 -4.10 8.32
C ASP A 187 -6.95 -4.91 8.66
N ILE A 188 -5.76 -4.33 8.47
CA ILE A 188 -4.47 -4.96 8.79
C ILE A 188 -4.42 -5.38 10.25
N LYS A 189 -4.84 -4.51 11.18
CA LYS A 189 -4.88 -4.85 12.62
C LYS A 189 -5.83 -6.01 12.89
N ASN A 190 -7.02 -5.99 12.31
CA ASN A 190 -8.02 -7.04 12.49
C ASN A 190 -7.51 -8.39 11.97
N ILE A 191 -6.95 -8.42 10.76
CA ILE A 191 -6.37 -9.63 10.15
C ILE A 191 -5.17 -10.13 10.98
N ALA A 192 -4.29 -9.21 11.40
CA ALA A 192 -3.12 -9.55 12.19
C ALA A 192 -3.49 -10.14 13.56
N TRP A 193 -4.51 -9.57 14.22
CA TRP A 193 -5.05 -10.08 15.48
C TRP A 193 -5.60 -11.51 15.33
N LYS A 194 -6.37 -11.78 14.27
CA LYS A 194 -6.88 -13.13 13.98
C LYS A 194 -5.78 -14.13 13.64
N SER A 195 -4.64 -13.68 13.11
CA SER A 195 -3.48 -14.54 12.85
C SER A 195 -2.69 -14.86 14.11
N SER A 196 -2.22 -13.83 14.83
CA SER A 196 -1.58 -13.96 16.14
C SER A 196 -1.32 -12.59 16.77
N TYR A 197 -1.31 -12.54 18.11
CA TYR A 197 -0.92 -11.34 18.86
C TYR A 197 0.43 -10.74 18.43
N ASN A 198 1.42 -11.60 18.14
CA ASN A 198 2.73 -11.17 17.66
C ASN A 198 2.64 -10.45 16.30
N ASN A 199 1.83 -10.95 15.38
CA ASN A 199 1.61 -10.31 14.09
C ASN A 199 0.92 -8.96 14.25
N TRP A 200 -0.06 -8.85 15.15
CA TRP A 200 -0.71 -7.57 15.46
C TRP A 200 0.30 -6.51 15.91
N PHE A 201 1.16 -6.86 16.87
CA PHE A 201 2.19 -5.95 17.36
C PHE A 201 3.20 -5.57 16.26
N LYS A 202 3.67 -6.55 15.48
CA LYS A 202 4.62 -6.32 14.40
C LYS A 202 4.04 -5.47 13.27
N ALA A 203 2.80 -5.73 12.84
CA ALA A 203 2.13 -4.94 11.81
C ALA A 203 1.99 -3.48 12.23
N ARG A 204 1.52 -3.23 13.47
CA ARG A 204 1.45 -1.89 14.06
C ARG A 204 2.80 -1.19 14.07
N LYS A 205 3.87 -1.89 14.48
CA LYS A 205 5.23 -1.35 14.50
C LYS A 205 5.72 -1.00 13.08
N ILE A 206 5.44 -1.84 12.08
CA ILE A 206 5.83 -1.61 10.69
C ILE A 206 5.15 -0.36 10.12
N ILE A 207 3.83 -0.23 10.32
CA ILE A 207 3.04 0.93 9.88
C ILE A 207 3.59 2.21 10.52
N ASN A 208 3.73 2.24 11.85
CA ASN A 208 4.24 3.42 12.56
C ASN A 208 5.66 3.79 12.13
N ARG A 209 6.53 2.79 11.91
CA ARG A 209 7.89 3.04 11.42
C ARG A 209 7.87 3.66 10.02
N LYS A 210 7.02 3.16 9.11
CA LYS A 210 6.88 3.73 7.75
C LYS A 210 6.29 5.13 7.76
N LYS A 211 5.31 5.42 8.64
CA LYS A 211 4.76 6.77 8.84
C LYS A 211 5.80 7.79 9.30
N ASN A 212 6.70 7.37 10.17
CA ASN A 212 7.77 8.22 10.71
C ASN A 212 9.02 8.26 9.82
N GLN A 213 9.06 7.47 8.75
CA GLN A 213 10.18 7.44 7.83
C GLN A 213 10.05 8.61 6.84
N VAL A 214 11.08 9.45 6.76
CA VAL A 214 11.22 10.41 5.67
C VAL A 214 11.38 9.61 4.38
N ILE A 215 10.40 9.74 3.48
CA ILE A 215 10.33 8.94 2.25
C ILE A 215 11.50 9.27 1.31
N LEU A 216 11.94 10.53 1.32
CA LEU A 216 13.09 11.02 0.55
C LEU A 216 14.18 11.51 1.50
N SER A 217 14.78 10.59 2.25
CA SER A 217 15.95 10.93 3.07
C SER A 217 17.12 11.41 2.18
N ASP A 218 18.03 12.23 2.72
CA ASP A 218 19.21 12.70 1.98
C ASP A 218 19.99 11.52 1.34
N ASN A 219 20.13 10.39 2.05
CA ASN A 219 20.76 9.17 1.52
C ASN A 219 20.00 8.58 0.32
N PHE A 220 18.67 8.56 0.37
CA PHE A 220 17.84 8.07 -0.73
C PHE A 220 18.00 8.95 -1.97
N MET A 221 18.08 10.28 -1.79
CA MET A 221 18.32 11.22 -2.87
C MET A 221 19.73 11.06 -3.46
N GLU A 222 20.75 10.82 -2.63
CA GLU A 222 22.11 10.53 -3.09
C GLU A 222 22.20 9.22 -3.90
N GLU A 223 21.55 8.16 -3.43
CA GLU A 223 21.55 6.86 -4.10
C GLU A 223 20.88 6.94 -5.49
N ASN A 224 19.83 7.75 -5.63
CA ASN A 224 19.04 7.84 -6.85
C ASN A 224 19.38 9.06 -7.73
N MET A 225 20.31 9.91 -7.31
CA MET A 225 20.70 11.15 -8.01
C MET A 225 21.15 10.89 -9.44
N GLN A 226 21.89 9.80 -9.69
CA GLN A 226 22.34 9.45 -11.04
C GLN A 226 21.18 9.09 -11.98
N GLU A 227 20.11 8.49 -11.47
CA GLU A 227 18.92 8.20 -12.27
C GLU A 227 18.16 9.47 -12.59
N ILE A 228 17.97 10.35 -11.60
CA ILE A 228 17.32 11.66 -11.80
C ILE A 228 18.09 12.48 -12.85
N ILE A 229 19.43 12.55 -12.76
CA ILE A 229 20.26 13.26 -13.72
C ILE A 229 20.15 12.67 -15.12
N LYS A 230 20.11 11.33 -15.25
CA LYS A 230 19.93 10.67 -16.55
C LYS A 230 18.60 11.03 -17.19
N MET A 231 17.51 11.09 -16.40
CA MET A 231 16.18 11.46 -16.87
C MET A 231 16.11 12.92 -17.33
N VAL A 232 16.80 13.82 -16.63
CA VAL A 232 16.96 15.23 -17.05
C VAL A 232 17.76 15.33 -18.35
N ALA A 233 18.86 14.59 -18.48
CA ALA A 233 19.73 14.64 -19.66
C ALA A 233 19.17 13.96 -20.91
N SER A 234 18.12 13.14 -20.76
CA SER A 234 17.45 12.45 -21.87
C SER A 234 16.25 13.23 -22.46
N THR A 235 15.94 14.39 -21.90
CA THR A 235 14.86 15.29 -22.33
C THR A 235 15.45 16.43 -23.16
#